data_AF-A0A350PEW1-F1
#
_entry.id   AF-A0A350PEW1-F1
#
_cell.length_a   1.000
_cell.length_b   1.000
_cell.length_c   1.000
_cell.angle_alpha   90.00
_cell.angle_beta   90.00
_cell.angle_gamma   90.00
#
_symmetry.space_group_name_H-M   'P 1'
#
loop_
_entity.id
_entity.type
_entity.pdbx_description
1 polymer ?
#
loop_
_entity_poly.entity_id
_entity_poly.type
_entity_poly.pdbx_seq_one_letter_code
_entity_poly.pdbx_strand_id
1 'polypeptide(L)'
;WPDERLQRVEKVYLKIIKSLSDFEQILLLVENNEVLSRVLKLFKAEGIDDKNVLIKVYPINDVWARDCGPIFVKDGNSFMITNWEYNAWGEKYPPWDSDNTIPEFISELFGIKKVSTKMVLEGGSIDVNGVGDLLTTESVLLNPNRNPGMSKDEIEHNLKNYLGVENIIWLKSGLAGDDTDGHIDDLTRFLNEETVLTMVCEDENDINYKALQENLAILQSATLKNGGKLNIETLPLPKTKIEGTTVDGSEFVPASYANFYVANGCVLVPLYDERYDQQALDLFKKYFPDREIIGIDCA
;
A
#
# COMPACT_ATOMS: atom_id res chain seq x y z
N TRP A 1 6.88 -20.39 -1.45
CA TRP A 1 5.81 -20.63 -0.45
C TRP A 1 5.46 -22.11 -0.41
N PRO A 2 5.16 -22.72 0.75
CA PRO A 2 4.54 -24.04 0.80
C PRO A 2 3.20 -24.01 0.02
N ASP A 3 2.91 -25.07 -0.74
CA ASP A 3 1.80 -25.09 -1.73
C ASP A 3 0.44 -24.65 -1.16
N GLU A 4 0.14 -24.99 0.10
CA GLU A 4 -1.12 -24.63 0.76
C GLU A 4 -1.24 -23.13 1.06
N ARG A 5 -0.13 -22.45 1.42
CA ARG A 5 -0.15 -20.99 1.65
C ARG A 5 -0.37 -20.24 0.34
N LEU A 6 0.28 -20.69 -0.74
CA LEU A 6 0.11 -20.09 -2.06
C LEU A 6 -1.34 -20.18 -2.54
N GLN A 7 -1.99 -21.33 -2.37
CA GLN A 7 -3.40 -21.49 -2.73
C GLN A 7 -4.34 -20.56 -1.97
N ARG A 8 -4.04 -20.26 -0.69
CA ARG A 8 -4.82 -19.28 0.09
C ARG A 8 -4.63 -17.87 -0.45
N VAL A 9 -3.38 -17.47 -0.71
CA VAL A 9 -3.07 -16.17 -1.32
C VAL A 9 -3.78 -16.00 -2.66
N GLU A 10 -3.75 -17.01 -3.52
CA GLU A 10 -4.43 -16.95 -4.82
C GLU A 10 -5.94 -16.78 -4.71
N LYS A 11 -6.58 -17.43 -3.72
CA LYS A 11 -8.01 -17.22 -3.43
C LYS A 11 -8.30 -15.78 -3.01
N VAL A 12 -7.42 -15.17 -2.21
CA VAL A 12 -7.53 -13.76 -1.83
C VAL A 12 -7.43 -12.85 -3.06
N TYR A 13 -6.45 -13.07 -3.92
CA TYR A 13 -6.32 -12.33 -5.19
C TYR A 13 -7.55 -12.49 -6.10
N LEU A 14 -8.12 -13.70 -6.22
CA LEU A 14 -9.35 -13.92 -6.97
C LEU A 14 -10.53 -13.16 -6.37
N LYS A 15 -10.63 -13.08 -5.04
CA LYS A 15 -11.65 -12.28 -4.35
C LYS A 15 -11.46 -10.79 -4.61
N ILE A 16 -10.23 -10.28 -4.57
CA ILE A 16 -9.90 -8.89 -4.91
C ILE A 16 -10.31 -8.58 -6.35
N ILE A 17 -9.85 -9.40 -7.31
CA ILE A 17 -10.16 -9.21 -8.74
C ILE A 17 -11.67 -9.19 -8.95
N LYS A 18 -12.39 -10.15 -8.38
CA LYS A 18 -13.85 -10.21 -8.48
C LYS A 18 -14.51 -8.96 -7.92
N SER A 19 -14.09 -8.52 -6.73
CA SER A 19 -14.65 -7.37 -6.04
C SER A 19 -14.38 -6.04 -6.76
N LEU A 20 -13.28 -5.94 -7.49
CA LEU A 20 -12.92 -4.74 -8.27
C LEU A 20 -13.55 -4.72 -9.67
N SER A 21 -13.73 -5.90 -10.28
CA SER A 21 -14.13 -6.03 -11.69
C SER A 21 -15.52 -5.47 -12.00
N ASP A 22 -16.37 -5.25 -10.99
CA ASP A 22 -17.68 -4.61 -11.14
C ASP A 22 -17.61 -3.07 -11.20
N PHE A 23 -16.50 -2.47 -10.76
CA PHE A 23 -16.37 -1.02 -10.56
C PHE A 23 -15.30 -0.36 -11.43
N GLU A 24 -14.26 -1.08 -11.83
CA GLU A 24 -13.16 -0.53 -12.61
C GLU A 24 -12.46 -1.56 -13.50
N GLN A 25 -11.66 -1.05 -14.44
CA GLN A 25 -10.79 -1.90 -15.26
C GLN A 25 -9.56 -2.31 -14.45
N ILE A 26 -9.21 -3.59 -14.53
CA ILE A 26 -8.06 -4.19 -13.87
C ILE A 26 -7.01 -4.53 -14.93
N LEU A 27 -5.78 -4.04 -14.76
CA LEU A 27 -4.63 -4.58 -15.47
C LEU A 27 -4.01 -5.69 -14.61
N LEU A 28 -4.13 -6.94 -15.07
CA LEU A 28 -3.51 -8.09 -14.40
C LEU A 28 -2.25 -8.51 -15.15
N LEU A 29 -1.09 -8.39 -14.48
CA LEU A 29 0.17 -8.92 -15.01
C LEU A 29 0.34 -10.37 -14.57
N VAL A 30 0.75 -11.21 -15.51
CA VAL A 30 1.11 -12.61 -15.25
C VAL A 30 2.47 -12.91 -15.87
N GLU A 31 3.30 -13.66 -15.15
CA GLU A 31 4.71 -13.87 -15.52
C GLU A 31 4.88 -14.51 -16.91
N ASN A 32 4.04 -15.50 -17.26
CA ASN A 32 4.20 -16.27 -18.49
C ASN A 32 2.85 -16.89 -18.97
N ASN A 33 2.88 -17.52 -20.14
CA ASN A 33 1.69 -18.14 -20.76
C ASN A 33 1.13 -19.35 -19.98
N GLU A 34 1.95 -20.02 -19.18
CA GLU A 34 1.50 -21.12 -18.32
C GLU A 34 0.65 -20.56 -17.16
N VAL A 35 1.14 -19.51 -16.50
CA VAL A 35 0.38 -18.79 -15.46
C VAL A 35 -0.89 -18.20 -16.04
N LEU A 36 -0.85 -17.56 -17.21
CA LEU A 36 -2.05 -17.09 -17.92
C LEU A 36 -3.09 -18.19 -18.07
N SER A 37 -2.66 -19.36 -18.58
CA SER A 37 -3.56 -20.50 -18.79
C SER A 37 -4.19 -21.01 -17.49
N ARG A 38 -3.45 -20.91 -16.37
CA ARG A 38 -3.93 -21.28 -15.03
C ARG A 38 -4.90 -20.26 -14.47
N VAL A 39 -4.61 -18.96 -14.59
CA VAL A 39 -5.49 -17.86 -14.18
C VAL A 39 -6.83 -17.94 -14.89
N LEU A 40 -6.85 -18.19 -16.22
CA LEU A 40 -8.11 -18.33 -16.97
C LEU A 40 -8.95 -19.53 -16.50
N LYS A 41 -8.32 -20.62 -16.07
CA LYS A 41 -9.04 -21.76 -15.45
C LYS A 41 -9.62 -21.39 -14.09
N LEU A 42 -8.87 -20.65 -13.27
CA LEU A 42 -9.32 -20.16 -11.96
C LEU A 42 -10.49 -19.19 -12.11
N PHE A 43 -10.42 -18.23 -13.04
CA PHE A 43 -11.52 -17.31 -13.33
C PHE A 43 -12.80 -18.06 -13.70
N LYS A 44 -12.69 -19.06 -14.58
CA LYS A 44 -13.82 -19.91 -14.95
C LYS A 44 -14.38 -20.69 -13.75
N ALA A 45 -13.52 -21.21 -12.88
CA ALA A 45 -13.94 -21.97 -11.70
C ALA A 45 -14.66 -21.10 -10.66
N GLU A 46 -14.21 -19.85 -10.47
CA GLU A 46 -14.77 -18.90 -9.50
C GLU A 46 -15.90 -18.01 -10.08
N GLY A 47 -16.22 -18.22 -11.36
CA GLY A 47 -17.23 -17.44 -12.09
C GLY A 47 -16.90 -15.96 -12.20
N ILE A 48 -15.62 -15.62 -12.39
CA ILE A 48 -15.15 -14.26 -12.64
C ILE A 48 -15.31 -13.94 -14.13
N ASP A 49 -16.00 -12.83 -14.44
CA ASP A 49 -16.12 -12.27 -15.79
C ASP A 49 -14.91 -11.38 -16.07
N ASP A 50 -14.11 -11.74 -17.07
CA ASP A 50 -12.86 -11.06 -17.40
C ASP A 50 -13.04 -9.86 -18.33
N LYS A 51 -14.28 -9.46 -18.65
CA LYS A 51 -14.56 -8.29 -19.53
C LYS A 51 -13.87 -7.00 -19.08
N ASN A 52 -13.68 -6.83 -17.78
CA ASN A 52 -13.03 -5.66 -17.17
C ASN A 52 -11.59 -5.97 -16.72
N VAL A 53 -11.05 -7.14 -17.08
CA VAL A 53 -9.69 -7.55 -16.72
C VAL A 53 -8.83 -7.62 -17.98
N LEU A 54 -7.96 -6.63 -18.17
CA LEU A 54 -6.93 -6.65 -19.18
C LEU A 54 -5.74 -7.48 -18.66
N ILE A 55 -5.61 -8.72 -19.13
CA ILE A 55 -4.49 -9.59 -18.74
C ILE A 55 -3.31 -9.38 -19.69
N LYS A 56 -2.10 -9.16 -19.15
CA LYS A 56 -0.85 -9.04 -19.91
C LYS A 56 0.18 -10.04 -19.39
N VAL A 57 0.82 -10.74 -20.32
CA VAL A 57 1.99 -11.55 -20.01
C VAL A 57 3.20 -10.62 -19.96
N TYR A 58 3.76 -10.43 -18.77
CA TYR A 58 4.89 -9.55 -18.51
C TYR A 58 5.73 -10.13 -17.37
N PRO A 59 7.08 -10.18 -17.49
CA PRO A 59 7.94 -10.65 -16.41
C PRO A 59 7.74 -9.81 -15.14
N ILE A 60 7.59 -10.48 -14.01
CA ILE A 60 7.48 -9.88 -12.67
C ILE A 60 8.26 -10.77 -11.71
N ASN A 61 8.90 -10.18 -10.70
CA ASN A 61 9.60 -10.93 -9.65
C ASN A 61 8.69 -11.19 -8.45
N ASP A 62 7.81 -10.25 -8.10
CA ASP A 62 6.85 -10.38 -7.02
C ASP A 62 5.49 -9.71 -7.35
N VAL A 63 4.55 -9.73 -6.41
CA VAL A 63 3.14 -9.34 -6.61
C VAL A 63 2.79 -7.94 -6.09
N TRP A 64 3.77 -7.18 -5.59
CA TRP A 64 3.56 -5.93 -4.84
C TRP A 64 3.43 -4.70 -5.72
N ALA A 65 2.39 -4.67 -6.56
CA ALA A 65 2.13 -3.58 -7.50
C ALA A 65 1.94 -2.20 -6.83
N ARG A 66 1.64 -2.15 -5.52
CA ARG A 66 1.64 -0.91 -4.73
C ARG A 66 3.02 -0.24 -4.72
N ASP A 67 4.08 -1.05 -4.64
CA ASP A 67 5.43 -0.57 -4.37
C ASP A 67 6.26 -0.39 -5.64
N CYS A 68 6.18 -1.36 -6.56
CA CYS A 68 6.88 -1.32 -7.84
C CYS A 68 6.04 -0.77 -9.01
N GLY A 69 4.76 -0.50 -8.77
CA GLY A 69 3.87 0.06 -9.79
C GLY A 69 4.04 1.57 -10.02
N PRO A 70 3.41 2.10 -11.08
CA PRO A 70 3.48 3.51 -11.41
C PRO A 70 2.71 4.37 -10.38
N ILE A 71 3.36 5.42 -9.90
CA ILE A 71 2.66 6.51 -9.20
C ILE A 71 2.19 7.52 -10.24
N PHE A 72 0.86 7.64 -10.39
CA PHE A 72 0.24 8.60 -11.29
C PHE A 72 0.08 9.96 -10.60
N VAL A 73 0.46 11.02 -11.32
CA VAL A 73 0.27 12.42 -10.93
C VAL A 73 -0.53 13.17 -11.99
N LYS A 74 -1.24 14.21 -11.58
CA LYS A 74 -2.01 15.07 -12.49
C LYS A 74 -1.08 16.13 -13.11
N ASP A 75 -1.05 16.20 -14.43
CA ASP A 75 -0.35 17.22 -15.24
C ASP A 75 -1.41 18.02 -16.02
N GLY A 76 -1.93 19.09 -15.39
CA GLY A 76 -3.04 19.88 -15.94
C GLY A 76 -4.33 19.06 -16.10
N ASN A 77 -4.76 18.83 -17.35
CA ASN A 77 -5.92 17.99 -17.68
C ASN A 77 -5.54 16.54 -18.08
N SER A 78 -4.26 16.18 -17.90
CA SER A 78 -3.72 14.86 -18.24
C SER A 78 -3.08 14.19 -17.03
N PHE A 79 -2.65 12.94 -17.20
CA PHE A 79 -1.89 12.20 -16.20
C PHE A 79 -0.47 11.95 -16.69
N MET A 80 0.45 11.84 -15.74
CA MET A 80 1.84 11.48 -15.94
C MET A 80 2.24 10.43 -14.90
N ILE A 81 3.17 9.55 -15.24
CA ILE A 81 3.78 8.59 -14.32
C ILE A 81 5.07 9.19 -13.76
N THR A 82 5.22 9.18 -12.44
CA THR A 82 6.52 9.35 -11.78
C THR A 82 7.11 7.98 -11.54
N ASN A 83 8.20 7.67 -12.24
CA ASN A 83 8.88 6.38 -12.18
C ASN A 83 10.06 6.46 -11.21
N TRP A 84 9.87 5.86 -10.04
CA TRP A 84 10.87 5.75 -8.99
C TRP A 84 11.65 4.46 -9.15
N GLU A 85 12.86 4.42 -8.59
CA GLU A 85 13.60 3.16 -8.53
C GLU A 85 12.96 2.25 -7.46
N TYR A 86 12.95 0.95 -7.73
CA TYR A 86 12.53 -0.10 -6.80
C TYR A 86 13.71 -1.03 -6.55
N ASN A 87 13.95 -1.36 -5.27
CA ASN A 87 15.03 -2.26 -4.88
C ASN A 87 14.60 -3.41 -3.96
N ALA A 88 13.33 -3.80 -3.97
CA ALA A 88 12.77 -4.83 -3.09
C ALA A 88 13.05 -4.55 -1.60
N TRP A 89 12.59 -3.37 -1.17
CA TRP A 89 12.64 -2.87 0.21
C TRP A 89 14.04 -2.95 0.85
N GLY A 90 15.05 -2.46 0.15
CA GLY A 90 16.44 -2.47 0.62
C GLY A 90 17.19 -3.75 0.27
N GLU A 91 16.98 -4.25 -0.95
CA GLU A 91 17.66 -5.40 -1.55
C GLU A 91 17.39 -6.73 -0.82
N LYS A 92 16.28 -6.82 -0.08
CA LYS A 92 15.92 -8.00 0.71
C LYS A 92 15.55 -9.20 -0.17
N TYR A 93 14.96 -8.95 -1.33
CA TYR A 93 14.43 -9.99 -2.22
C TYR A 93 14.96 -9.87 -3.66
N PRO A 94 16.24 -10.24 -3.90
CA PRO A 94 16.77 -10.34 -5.27
C PRO A 94 16.26 -11.59 -6.01
N PRO A 95 16.10 -11.52 -7.34
CA PRO A 95 16.18 -10.33 -8.19
C PRO A 95 14.86 -9.53 -8.19
N TRP A 96 14.94 -8.23 -8.50
CA TRP A 96 13.80 -7.28 -8.58
C TRP A 96 13.79 -6.45 -9.88
N ASP A 97 14.63 -6.84 -10.84
CA ASP A 97 14.85 -6.11 -12.09
C ASP A 97 13.60 -6.06 -12.97
N SER A 98 12.78 -7.10 -12.96
CA SER A 98 11.50 -7.11 -13.69
C SER A 98 10.48 -6.20 -13.03
N ASP A 99 10.39 -6.20 -11.70
CA ASP A 99 9.48 -5.32 -10.96
C ASP A 99 9.79 -3.84 -11.20
N ASN A 100 11.08 -3.47 -11.20
CA ASN A 100 11.52 -2.09 -11.44
C ASN A 100 11.21 -1.57 -12.86
N THR A 101 10.78 -2.46 -13.78
CA THR A 101 10.41 -2.08 -15.16
C THR A 101 8.92 -1.89 -15.37
N ILE A 102 8.08 -2.25 -14.39
CA ILE A 102 6.62 -2.17 -14.48
C ILE A 102 6.10 -0.76 -14.84
N PRO A 103 6.60 0.35 -14.26
CA PRO A 103 6.07 1.66 -14.61
C PRO A 103 6.41 2.09 -16.04
N GLU A 104 7.57 1.67 -16.58
CA GLU A 104 7.91 1.88 -18.00
C GLU A 104 6.96 1.10 -18.90
N PHE A 105 6.71 -0.18 -18.59
CA PHE A 105 5.77 -0.99 -19.36
C PHE A 105 4.36 -0.39 -19.40
N ILE A 106 3.85 0.10 -18.26
CA ILE A 106 2.52 0.73 -18.21
C ILE A 106 2.51 2.06 -18.98
N SER A 107 3.58 2.85 -18.87
CA SER A 107 3.80 4.06 -19.68
C SER A 107 3.69 3.77 -21.18
N GLU A 108 4.42 2.77 -21.68
CA GLU A 108 4.40 2.37 -23.09
C GLU A 108 3.05 1.78 -23.52
N LEU A 109 2.45 0.93 -22.68
CA LEU A 109 1.20 0.23 -22.98
C LEU A 109 0.04 1.21 -23.22
N PHE A 110 -0.03 2.30 -22.43
CA PHE A 110 -1.11 3.28 -22.50
C PHE A 110 -0.71 4.60 -23.15
N GLY A 111 0.56 4.77 -23.56
CA GLY A 111 1.06 6.03 -24.12
C GLY A 111 1.02 7.19 -23.12
N ILE A 112 1.22 6.90 -21.83
CA ILE A 112 1.19 7.90 -20.75
C ILE A 112 2.58 8.47 -20.60
N LYS A 113 2.68 9.81 -20.50
CA LYS A 113 3.96 10.48 -20.28
C LYS A 113 4.57 9.99 -18.96
N LYS A 114 5.89 9.79 -18.95
CA LYS A 114 6.65 9.35 -17.77
C LYS A 114 7.82 10.26 -17.48
N VAL A 115 8.12 10.46 -16.21
CA VAL A 115 9.35 11.10 -15.72
C VAL A 115 10.02 10.15 -14.74
N SER A 116 11.29 9.83 -14.97
CA SER A 116 12.08 8.96 -14.10
C SER A 116 12.92 9.75 -13.11
N THR A 117 13.10 9.19 -11.92
CA THR A 117 14.05 9.64 -10.89
C THR A 117 15.01 8.51 -10.54
N LYS A 118 16.12 8.84 -9.87
CA LYS A 118 17.09 7.87 -9.34
C LYS A 118 16.86 7.54 -7.87
N MET A 119 15.89 8.21 -7.24
CA MET A 119 15.53 7.97 -5.85
C MET A 119 14.72 6.67 -5.78
N VAL A 120 15.08 5.80 -4.84
CA VAL A 120 14.28 4.63 -4.47
C VAL A 120 13.09 5.11 -3.66
N LEU A 121 11.88 4.73 -4.08
CA LEU A 121 10.64 5.05 -3.37
C LEU A 121 9.56 4.04 -3.72
N GLU A 122 9.02 3.37 -2.72
CA GLU A 122 7.86 2.50 -2.85
C GLU A 122 6.55 3.28 -2.64
N GLY A 123 5.52 2.96 -3.42
CA GLY A 123 4.22 3.61 -3.26
C GLY A 123 3.55 3.37 -1.90
N GLY A 124 3.78 2.24 -1.23
CA GLY A 124 3.28 1.99 0.13
C GLY A 124 4.00 2.77 1.23
N SER A 125 5.16 3.38 0.92
CA SER A 125 5.92 4.19 1.87
C SER A 125 5.39 5.61 2.03
N ILE A 126 4.44 6.03 1.19
CA ILE A 126 3.84 7.37 1.19
C ILE A 126 2.31 7.32 1.12
N ASP A 127 1.65 8.34 1.66
CA ASP A 127 0.20 8.54 1.49
C ASP A 127 -0.13 10.03 1.37
N VAL A 128 -1.03 10.42 0.46
CA VAL A 128 -1.31 11.83 0.14
C VAL A 128 -2.78 12.17 0.27
N ASN A 129 -3.09 13.38 0.73
CA ASN A 129 -4.48 13.86 0.88
C ASN A 129 -5.07 14.52 -0.38
N GLY A 130 -4.28 14.63 -1.45
CA GLY A 130 -4.68 15.24 -2.71
C GLY A 130 -4.72 16.77 -2.73
N VAL A 131 -4.48 17.45 -1.60
CA VAL A 131 -4.47 18.92 -1.48
C VAL A 131 -3.15 19.50 -0.98
N GLY A 132 -2.12 18.67 -0.91
CA GLY A 132 -0.71 19.07 -0.77
C GLY A 132 -0.01 18.56 0.49
N ASP A 133 -0.65 17.70 1.28
CA ASP A 133 -0.03 17.02 2.41
C ASP A 133 0.33 15.58 2.05
N LEU A 134 1.49 15.13 2.56
CA LEU A 134 2.01 13.77 2.44
C LEU A 134 2.37 13.22 3.82
N LEU A 135 2.00 11.97 4.09
CA LEU A 135 2.46 11.18 5.22
C LEU A 135 3.53 10.19 4.76
N THR A 136 4.54 9.99 5.60
CA THR A 136 5.62 9.02 5.39
C THR A 136 6.23 8.62 6.73
N THR A 137 7.10 7.61 6.76
CA THR A 137 7.89 7.23 7.93
C THR A 137 9.38 7.55 7.76
N GLU A 138 10.04 7.93 8.85
CA GLU A 138 11.50 8.08 8.88
C GLU A 138 12.21 6.73 8.75
N SER A 139 11.63 5.65 9.30
CA SER A 139 12.23 4.31 9.28
C SER A 139 12.38 3.71 7.88
N VAL A 140 11.65 4.21 6.89
CA VAL A 140 11.76 3.80 5.49
C VAL A 140 12.59 4.80 4.69
N LEU A 141 12.12 6.04 4.55
CA LEU A 141 12.73 6.99 3.62
C LEU A 141 14.11 7.48 4.07
N LEU A 142 14.41 7.47 5.37
CA LEU A 142 15.75 7.79 5.90
C LEU A 142 16.60 6.54 6.16
N ASN A 143 16.10 5.35 5.81
CA ASN A 143 16.86 4.12 5.90
C ASN A 143 18.01 4.14 4.88
N PRO A 144 19.27 3.91 5.31
CA PRO A 144 20.40 3.83 4.39
C PRO A 144 20.24 2.78 3.27
N ASN A 145 19.37 1.78 3.44
CA ASN A 145 19.10 0.75 2.43
C ASN A 145 18.22 1.24 1.26
N ARG A 146 17.60 2.43 1.35
CA ARG A 146 16.82 3.03 0.25
C ARG A 146 17.66 3.97 -0.58
N ASN A 147 18.11 5.06 0.04
CA ASN A 147 18.78 6.16 -0.65
C ASN A 147 20.10 6.52 0.05
N PRO A 148 21.13 5.64 -0.04
CA PRO A 148 22.38 5.85 0.67
C PRO A 148 23.03 7.19 0.29
N GLY A 149 23.24 8.04 1.29
CA GLY A 149 23.86 9.35 1.11
C GLY A 149 22.90 10.49 0.77
N MET A 150 21.60 10.23 0.61
CA MET A 150 20.59 11.28 0.43
C MET A 150 20.15 11.84 1.79
N SER A 151 20.14 13.15 1.92
CA SER A 151 19.66 13.84 3.13
C SER A 151 18.13 13.93 3.16
N LYS A 152 17.57 14.17 4.35
CA LYS A 152 16.12 14.42 4.53
C LYS A 152 15.63 15.57 3.64
N ASP A 153 16.39 16.66 3.53
CA ASP A 153 16.03 17.82 2.71
C ASP A 153 15.99 17.48 1.20
N GLU A 154 16.92 16.65 0.73
CA GLU A 154 16.93 16.17 -0.66
C GLU A 154 15.76 15.23 -0.96
N ILE A 155 15.42 14.35 -0.01
CA ILE A 155 14.23 13.50 -0.09
C ILE A 155 12.97 14.35 -0.17
N GLU A 156 12.81 15.31 0.76
CA GLU A 156 11.66 16.22 0.74
C GLU A 156 11.58 17.03 -0.56
N HIS A 157 12.72 17.51 -1.07
CA HIS A 157 12.78 18.22 -2.33
C HIS A 157 12.27 17.35 -3.49
N ASN A 158 12.73 16.10 -3.58
CA ASN A 158 12.28 15.17 -4.60
C ASN A 158 10.78 14.85 -4.48
N LEU A 159 10.28 14.55 -3.28
CA LEU A 159 8.85 14.30 -3.05
C LEU A 159 8.00 15.49 -3.50
N LYS A 160 8.38 16.71 -3.11
CA LYS A 160 7.67 17.94 -3.51
C LYS A 160 7.72 18.15 -5.04
N ASN A 161 8.89 17.96 -5.65
CA ASN A 161 9.09 18.19 -7.09
C ASN A 161 8.36 17.17 -7.98
N TYR A 162 8.37 15.89 -7.62
CA TYR A 162 7.80 14.82 -8.43
C TYR A 162 6.32 14.54 -8.11
N LEU A 163 5.88 14.73 -6.86
CA LEU A 163 4.50 14.43 -6.43
C LEU A 163 3.62 15.68 -6.30
N GLY A 164 4.19 16.88 -6.33
CA GLY A 164 3.44 18.14 -6.21
C GLY A 164 2.88 18.41 -4.81
N VAL A 165 3.39 17.72 -3.79
CA VAL A 165 3.06 17.97 -2.39
C VAL A 165 3.84 19.18 -1.86
N GLU A 166 3.38 19.78 -0.76
CA GLU A 166 3.96 20.99 -0.18
C GLU A 166 4.32 20.83 1.30
N ASN A 167 3.56 20.01 2.02
CA ASN A 167 3.79 19.68 3.43
C ASN A 167 4.03 18.17 3.59
N ILE A 168 4.98 17.80 4.44
CA ILE A 168 5.34 16.40 4.69
C ILE A 168 5.33 16.15 6.20
N ILE A 169 4.50 15.21 6.62
CA ILE A 169 4.36 14.77 8.01
C ILE A 169 5.12 13.44 8.16
N TRP A 170 6.19 13.49 8.95
CA TRP A 170 7.10 12.37 9.18
C TRP A 170 6.73 11.63 10.47
N LEU A 171 6.18 10.42 10.34
CA LEU A 171 6.08 9.46 11.43
C LEU A 171 7.44 8.78 11.66
N LYS A 172 7.58 8.03 12.76
CA LYS A 172 8.88 7.46 13.15
C LYS A 172 9.11 6.07 12.61
N SER A 173 8.48 5.08 13.23
CA SER A 173 8.71 3.66 12.95
C SER A 173 7.40 2.93 12.72
N GLY A 174 7.46 1.85 11.95
CA GLY A 174 6.30 1.00 11.69
C GLY A 174 6.13 -0.17 12.65
N LEU A 175 5.40 -1.20 12.17
CA LEU A 175 5.04 -2.37 12.96
C LEU A 175 6.20 -3.36 13.07
N ALA A 176 6.21 -4.15 14.15
CA ALA A 176 7.08 -5.31 14.26
C ALA A 176 6.67 -6.40 13.25
N GLY A 177 7.66 -7.01 12.61
CA GLY A 177 7.45 -8.02 11.57
C GLY A 177 7.10 -7.44 10.19
N ASP A 178 7.16 -6.12 10.03
CA ASP A 178 7.04 -5.46 8.73
C ASP A 178 8.37 -5.50 7.96
N ASP A 179 8.40 -6.28 6.88
CA ASP A 179 9.56 -6.42 6.01
C ASP A 179 9.84 -5.19 5.14
N THR A 180 8.96 -4.21 5.12
CA THR A 180 9.13 -2.97 4.35
C THR A 180 9.94 -1.91 5.09
N ASP A 181 10.38 -2.18 6.34
CA ASP A 181 11.02 -1.24 7.29
C ASP A 181 10.06 -0.20 7.91
N GLY A 182 8.75 -0.43 7.84
CA GLY A 182 7.75 0.42 8.47
C GLY A 182 7.01 1.31 7.49
N HIS A 183 6.41 0.73 6.44
CA HIS A 183 5.61 1.49 5.49
C HIS A 183 4.48 2.25 6.18
N ILE A 184 4.15 3.43 5.65
CA ILE A 184 3.09 4.27 6.20
C ILE A 184 1.71 3.64 5.99
N ASP A 185 1.57 2.81 4.95
CA ASP A 185 0.29 2.24 4.57
C ASP A 185 -0.23 1.13 5.49
N ASP A 186 0.63 0.61 6.37
CA ASP A 186 0.25 -0.25 7.49
C ASP A 186 -0.03 0.51 8.80
N LEU A 187 0.17 1.83 8.82
CA LEU A 187 0.10 2.64 10.04
C LEU A 187 -1.02 3.67 9.98
N THR A 188 -0.98 4.55 8.98
CA THR A 188 -1.78 5.77 8.93
C THR A 188 -2.09 6.14 7.48
N ARG A 189 -3.37 6.35 7.17
CA ARG A 189 -3.83 6.75 5.83
C ARG A 189 -4.82 7.90 5.91
N PHE A 190 -4.79 8.80 4.94
CA PHE A 190 -5.85 9.77 4.73
C PHE A 190 -7.17 9.06 4.36
N LEU A 191 -8.23 9.42 5.09
CA LEU A 191 -9.62 9.06 4.75
C LEU A 191 -10.27 10.15 3.90
N ASN A 192 -9.78 11.39 4.01
CA ASN A 192 -10.13 12.55 3.21
C ASN A 192 -9.05 13.63 3.36
N GLU A 193 -9.30 14.85 2.86
CA GLU A 193 -8.34 15.97 2.87
C GLU A 193 -7.78 16.32 4.26
N GLU A 194 -8.56 16.12 5.33
CA GLU A 194 -8.22 16.60 6.68
C GLU A 194 -8.25 15.51 7.76
N THR A 195 -8.57 14.27 7.39
CA THR A 195 -8.77 13.17 8.35
C THR A 195 -7.90 11.98 8.02
N VAL A 196 -7.25 11.42 9.03
CA VAL A 196 -6.53 10.15 8.91
C VAL A 196 -7.17 9.07 9.76
N LEU A 197 -7.05 7.83 9.29
CA LEU A 197 -7.10 6.63 10.12
C LEU A 197 -5.68 6.34 10.60
N THR A 198 -5.48 6.06 11.89
CA THR A 198 -4.23 5.47 12.41
C THR A 198 -4.49 4.27 13.30
N MET A 199 -3.61 3.27 13.21
CA MET A 199 -3.63 2.12 14.11
C MET A 199 -3.14 2.52 15.49
N VAL A 200 -3.76 1.95 16.54
CA VAL A 200 -3.35 2.13 17.93
C VAL A 200 -3.33 0.80 18.67
N CYS A 201 -2.47 0.69 19.68
CA CYS A 201 -2.45 -0.44 20.61
C CYS A 201 -2.63 0.10 22.04
N GLU A 202 -3.47 -0.56 22.84
CA GLU A 202 -3.72 -0.19 24.24
C GLU A 202 -2.86 -0.98 25.24
N ASP A 203 -2.36 -2.17 24.86
CA ASP A 203 -1.51 -2.97 25.73
C ASP A 203 -0.09 -2.41 25.75
N GLU A 204 0.30 -1.81 26.87
CA GLU A 204 1.64 -1.23 27.06
C GLU A 204 2.78 -2.25 26.91
N ASN A 205 2.48 -3.55 27.01
CA ASN A 205 3.46 -4.63 26.85
C ASN A 205 3.54 -5.15 25.40
N ASP A 206 2.67 -4.70 24.50
CA ASP A 206 2.75 -5.05 23.09
C ASP A 206 3.98 -4.39 22.46
N ILE A 207 4.68 -5.13 21.61
CA ILE A 207 5.91 -4.67 20.93
C ILE A 207 5.67 -3.40 20.09
N ASN A 208 4.45 -3.22 19.57
CA ASN A 208 4.07 -2.09 18.73
C ASN A 208 3.62 -0.87 19.54
N TYR A 209 3.32 -1.02 20.83
CA TYR A 209 2.71 0.04 21.65
C TYR A 209 3.48 1.35 21.57
N LYS A 210 4.79 1.30 21.86
CA LYS A 210 5.62 2.50 21.90
C LYS A 210 5.67 3.22 20.55
N ALA A 211 5.86 2.48 19.46
CA ALA A 211 5.94 3.06 18.12
C ALA A 211 4.61 3.72 17.72
N LEU A 212 3.48 3.05 17.97
CA LEU A 212 2.16 3.58 17.66
C LEU A 212 1.79 4.81 18.52
N GLN A 213 2.15 4.83 19.80
CA GLN A 213 1.92 6.00 20.66
C GLN A 213 2.77 7.21 20.25
N GLU A 214 4.02 6.99 19.84
CA GLU A 214 4.88 8.06 19.32
C GLU A 214 4.31 8.65 18.01
N ASN A 215 3.89 7.78 17.09
CA ASN A 215 3.25 8.20 15.85
C ASN A 215 1.93 8.97 16.11
N LEU A 216 1.09 8.50 17.04
CA LEU A 216 -0.15 9.18 17.43
C LEU A 216 0.12 10.58 17.99
N ALA A 217 1.14 10.76 18.83
CA ALA A 217 1.52 12.06 19.38
C ALA A 217 1.99 13.05 18.29
N ILE A 218 2.70 12.55 17.27
CA ILE A 218 3.10 13.33 16.10
C ILE A 218 1.87 13.79 15.31
N LEU A 219 0.93 12.87 15.02
CA LEU A 219 -0.31 13.18 14.30
C LEU A 219 -1.15 14.22 15.04
N GLN A 220 -1.29 14.10 16.37
CA GLN A 220 -2.02 15.06 17.21
C GLN A 220 -1.39 16.46 17.19
N SER A 221 -0.07 16.54 16.99
CA SER A 221 0.68 17.80 16.95
C SER A 221 0.76 18.38 15.54
N ALA A 222 0.55 17.56 14.50
CA ALA A 222 0.70 17.92 13.12
C ALA A 222 -0.20 19.10 12.71
N THR A 223 0.24 19.81 11.69
CA THR A 223 -0.49 20.91 11.06
C THR A 223 -0.48 20.65 9.57
N LEU A 224 -1.67 20.68 8.97
CA LEU A 224 -1.84 20.53 7.54
C LEU A 224 -1.32 21.77 6.81
N LYS A 225 -1.07 21.64 5.51
CA LYS A 225 -0.65 22.74 4.63
C LYS A 225 -1.61 23.93 4.72
N ASN A 226 -2.91 23.69 4.87
CA ASN A 226 -3.93 24.74 5.01
C ASN A 226 -3.87 25.48 6.37
N GLY A 227 -2.98 25.09 7.27
CA GLY A 227 -2.84 25.63 8.62
C GLY A 227 -3.76 24.98 9.66
N GLY A 228 -4.63 24.06 9.24
CA GLY A 228 -5.57 23.32 10.08
C GLY A 228 -4.91 22.18 10.87
N LYS A 229 -5.65 21.65 11.84
CA LYS A 229 -5.27 20.44 12.57
C LYS A 229 -5.83 19.21 11.90
N LEU A 230 -5.10 18.10 12.04
CA LEU A 230 -5.51 16.81 11.52
C LEU A 230 -6.62 16.22 12.39
N ASN A 231 -7.71 15.77 11.77
CA ASN A 231 -8.70 14.92 12.44
C ASN A 231 -8.16 13.48 12.46
N ILE A 232 -8.28 12.80 13.60
CA ILE A 232 -7.68 11.48 13.80
C ILE A 232 -8.77 10.50 14.20
N GLU A 233 -9.01 9.52 13.33
CA GLU A 233 -9.75 8.31 13.65
C GLU A 233 -8.75 7.22 14.03
N THR A 234 -9.10 6.40 15.02
CA THR A 234 -8.25 5.31 15.48
C THR A 234 -8.95 3.97 15.32
N LEU A 235 -8.19 2.94 14.95
CA LEU A 235 -8.62 1.55 15.05
C LEU A 235 -7.64 0.75 15.90
N PRO A 236 -8.13 -0.19 16.73
CA PRO A 236 -7.26 -1.11 17.45
C PRO A 236 -6.45 -1.97 16.47
N LEU A 237 -5.18 -2.20 16.80
CA LEU A 237 -4.32 -3.11 16.07
C LEU A 237 -4.88 -4.54 16.16
N PRO A 238 -5.05 -5.27 15.04
CA PRO A 238 -5.31 -6.70 15.05
C PRO A 238 -4.25 -7.48 15.82
N LYS A 239 -4.52 -8.75 16.12
CA LYS A 239 -3.49 -9.64 16.66
C LYS A 239 -2.35 -9.81 15.63
N THR A 240 -1.20 -9.21 15.91
CA THR A 240 0.00 -9.27 15.04
C THR A 240 0.92 -10.44 15.37
N LYS A 241 0.89 -10.96 16.61
CA LYS A 241 1.68 -12.14 17.00
C LYS A 241 1.02 -13.42 16.46
N ILE A 242 1.76 -14.18 15.65
CA ILE A 242 1.29 -15.43 15.04
C ILE A 242 1.78 -16.67 15.80
N GLU A 243 1.16 -17.81 15.52
CA GLU A 243 1.69 -19.10 15.93
C GLU A 243 2.73 -19.58 14.90
N GLY A 244 3.97 -19.78 15.36
CA GLY A 244 5.10 -20.10 14.49
C GLY A 244 5.82 -18.85 14.00
N THR A 245 6.41 -18.93 12.81
CA THR A 245 7.15 -17.82 12.22
C THR A 245 6.80 -17.59 10.75
N THR A 246 7.01 -16.36 10.30
CA THR A 246 7.10 -15.98 8.89
C THR A 246 8.30 -16.65 8.21
N VAL A 247 8.46 -16.42 6.89
CA VAL A 247 9.55 -17.05 6.11
C VAL A 247 10.92 -16.52 6.52
N ASP A 248 10.99 -15.24 6.91
CA ASP A 248 12.15 -14.53 7.46
C ASP A 248 12.39 -14.83 8.95
N GLY A 249 11.45 -15.51 9.63
CA GLY A 249 11.61 -15.98 11.01
C GLY A 249 10.99 -15.09 12.08
N SER A 250 10.25 -14.04 11.71
CA SER A 250 9.48 -13.20 12.63
C SER A 250 8.31 -13.97 13.28
N GLU A 251 8.07 -13.74 14.57
CA GLU A 251 6.85 -14.17 15.27
C GLU A 251 5.67 -13.20 15.08
N PHE A 252 5.88 -12.11 14.35
CA PHE A 252 4.93 -11.02 14.13
C PHE A 252 4.70 -10.79 12.64
N VAL A 253 3.47 -10.38 12.30
CA VAL A 253 3.07 -9.95 10.96
C VAL A 253 2.45 -8.55 11.03
N PRO A 254 2.57 -7.72 9.97
CA PRO A 254 2.07 -6.35 9.96
C PRO A 254 0.55 -6.27 9.67
N ALA A 255 -0.26 -7.09 10.33
CA ALA A 255 -1.72 -7.08 10.12
C ALA A 255 -2.32 -5.72 10.53
N SER A 256 -2.94 -5.03 9.57
CA SER A 256 -3.42 -3.65 9.76
C SER A 256 -4.65 -3.32 8.92
N TYR A 257 -5.67 -2.70 9.54
CA TYR A 257 -6.82 -2.14 8.82
C TYR A 257 -6.46 -0.90 7.99
N ALA A 258 -5.28 -0.31 8.19
CA ALA A 258 -4.78 0.79 7.36
C ALA A 258 -4.40 0.33 5.94
N ASN A 259 -4.17 -0.97 5.72
CA ASN A 259 -3.81 -1.55 4.43
C ASN A 259 -5.04 -1.76 3.50
N PHE A 260 -5.95 -0.78 3.45
CA PHE A 260 -7.15 -0.80 2.62
C PHE A 260 -6.90 -0.22 1.21
N TYR A 261 -7.79 -0.56 0.27
CA TYR A 261 -7.75 -0.03 -1.09
C TYR A 261 -9.07 0.67 -1.44
N VAL A 262 -8.99 1.93 -1.89
CA VAL A 262 -10.14 2.73 -2.34
C VAL A 262 -10.22 2.65 -3.87
N ALA A 263 -11.21 1.91 -4.37
CA ALA A 263 -11.53 1.75 -5.78
C ALA A 263 -12.70 2.65 -6.17
N ASN A 264 -12.97 2.86 -7.47
CA ASN A 264 -14.00 3.79 -7.95
C ASN A 264 -15.41 3.60 -7.35
N GLY A 265 -15.83 2.36 -7.05
CA GLY A 265 -17.15 2.08 -6.48
C GLY A 265 -17.14 1.25 -5.20
N CYS A 266 -15.97 0.81 -4.73
CA CYS A 266 -15.85 0.04 -3.50
C CYS A 266 -14.60 0.42 -2.68
N VAL A 267 -14.58 0.02 -1.43
CA VAL A 267 -13.39 0.03 -0.57
C VAL A 267 -13.14 -1.41 -0.13
N LEU A 268 -11.97 -1.93 -0.45
CA LEU A 268 -11.52 -3.23 0.03
C LEU A 268 -10.85 -3.03 1.37
N VAL A 269 -11.42 -3.64 2.42
CA VAL A 269 -10.91 -3.55 3.79
C VAL A 269 -10.34 -4.91 4.17
N PRO A 270 -9.06 -5.03 4.55
CA PRO A 270 -8.52 -6.29 5.00
C PRO A 270 -9.13 -6.64 6.36
N LEU A 271 -9.51 -7.90 6.55
CA LEU A 271 -10.08 -8.45 7.78
C LEU A 271 -9.09 -9.43 8.38
N TYR A 272 -8.95 -9.38 9.70
CA TYR A 272 -7.95 -10.15 10.44
C TYR A 272 -8.47 -10.68 11.76
N ASP A 273 -9.44 -9.97 12.36
CA ASP A 273 -9.75 -10.11 13.77
C ASP A 273 -11.20 -9.77 14.05
N GLU A 274 -12.02 -10.80 14.27
CA GLU A 274 -13.47 -10.67 14.48
C GLU A 274 -13.85 -9.69 15.61
N ARG A 275 -12.92 -9.40 16.54
CA ARG A 275 -13.11 -8.39 17.60
C ARG A 275 -13.27 -6.97 17.05
N TYR A 276 -12.59 -6.66 15.95
CA TYR A 276 -12.46 -5.30 15.41
C TYR A 276 -12.88 -5.18 13.94
N ASP A 277 -13.04 -6.29 13.21
CA ASP A 277 -13.42 -6.31 11.80
C ASP A 277 -14.68 -5.46 11.53
N GLN A 278 -15.75 -5.63 12.32
CA GLN A 278 -16.97 -4.86 12.13
C GLN A 278 -16.78 -3.37 12.43
N GLN A 279 -15.96 -3.02 13.43
CA GLN A 279 -15.63 -1.63 13.75
C GLN A 279 -14.89 -0.97 12.59
N ALA A 280 -13.95 -1.69 11.96
CA ALA A 280 -13.25 -1.22 10.78
C ALA A 280 -14.22 -0.98 9.62
N LEU A 281 -15.08 -1.96 9.30
CA LEU A 281 -16.08 -1.84 8.23
C LEU A 281 -17.04 -0.65 8.45
N ASP A 282 -17.50 -0.43 9.68
CA ASP A 282 -18.39 0.68 10.02
C ASP A 282 -17.69 2.04 9.87
N LEU A 283 -16.40 2.13 10.24
CA LEU A 283 -15.60 3.33 10.05
C LEU A 283 -15.44 3.64 8.55
N PHE A 284 -15.06 2.66 7.73
CA PHE A 284 -14.93 2.87 6.29
C PHE A 284 -16.26 3.29 5.65
N LYS A 285 -17.38 2.72 6.10
CA LYS A 285 -18.71 3.10 5.62
C LYS A 285 -19.07 4.55 5.97
N LYS A 286 -18.62 5.06 7.12
CA LYS A 286 -18.80 6.47 7.51
C LYS A 286 -18.06 7.42 6.55
N TYR A 287 -16.85 7.07 6.14
CA TYR A 287 -15.99 7.94 5.31
C TYR A 287 -16.17 7.76 3.81
N PHE A 288 -16.68 6.61 3.38
CA PHE A 288 -16.94 6.29 1.98
C PHE A 288 -18.41 5.87 1.77
N PRO A 289 -19.39 6.73 2.09
CA PRO A 289 -20.81 6.36 2.09
C PRO A 289 -21.37 6.01 0.69
N ASP A 290 -20.72 6.51 -0.37
CA ASP A 290 -21.10 6.26 -1.76
C ASP A 290 -20.36 5.05 -2.38
N ARG A 291 -19.57 4.33 -1.58
CA ARG A 291 -18.82 3.14 -2.01
C ARG A 291 -19.31 1.90 -1.26
N GLU A 292 -19.29 0.76 -1.93
CA GLU A 292 -19.50 -0.52 -1.27
C GLU A 292 -18.28 -0.89 -0.40
N ILE A 293 -18.50 -1.20 0.88
CA ILE A 293 -17.40 -1.62 1.77
C ILE A 293 -17.32 -3.15 1.75
N ILE A 294 -16.22 -3.68 1.23
CA ILE A 294 -16.02 -5.12 1.00
C ILE A 294 -14.87 -5.61 1.87
N GLY A 295 -15.19 -6.47 2.83
CA GLY A 295 -14.19 -7.14 3.66
C GLY A 295 -13.46 -8.27 2.91
N ILE A 296 -12.13 -8.25 2.93
CA ILE A 296 -11.26 -9.29 2.36
C ILE A 296 -10.55 -10.00 3.51
N ASP A 297 -10.74 -11.32 3.63
CA ASP A 297 -10.07 -12.12 4.66
C ASP A 297 -8.59 -12.25 4.32
N CYS A 298 -7.73 -11.64 5.15
CA CYS A 298 -6.29 -11.51 4.94
C CYS A 298 -5.46 -12.15 6.07
N ALA A 299 -6.08 -12.95 6.95
CA ALA A 299 -5.43 -13.62 8.08
C ALA A 299 -4.57 -14.85 7.72
#